data_AF-A0A952HPV6-F1
#
_entry.id   AF-A0A952HPV6-F1
#
_cell.length_a   1.000
_cell.length_b   1.000
_cell.length_c   1.000
_cell.angle_alpha   90.00
_cell.angle_beta   90.00
_cell.angle_gamma   90.00
#
_symmetry.space_group_name_H-M   'P 1'
#
loop_
_entity.id
_entity.type
_entity.pdbx_description
1 polymer ?
#
loop_
_entity_poly.entity_id
_entity_poly.type
_entity_poly.pdbx_seq_one_letter_code
_entity_poly.pdbx_strand_id
1 'polypeptide(L)' 'MAVEENLEAKKKALESAILQIEKRYGKGTLMTLSSEGIKSVEVIPTGSLSLDIATGIGGVP' A
#
# COMPACT_ATOMS: atom_id res chain seq x y z
N MET A 1 18.21 21.36 -17.07
CA MET A 1 17.92 20.43 -18.19
C MET A 1 18.43 19.00 -17.95
N ALA A 2 19.66 18.74 -17.48
CA ALA A 2 20.17 17.36 -17.32
C ALA A 2 19.50 16.51 -16.20
N VAL A 3 18.82 17.14 -15.24
CA VAL A 3 18.19 16.43 -14.09
C VAL A 3 16.83 15.84 -14.45
N GLU A 4 16.08 16.49 -15.35
CA GLU A 4 14.74 16.03 -15.76
C GLU A 4 14.79 14.77 -16.63
N GLU A 5 15.78 14.68 -17.53
CA GLU A 5 15.98 13.53 -18.41
C GLU A 5 16.22 12.21 -17.64
N ASN A 6 16.93 12.28 -16.51
CA ASN A 6 17.17 11.13 -15.64
C ASN A 6 15.89 10.70 -14.89
N LEU A 7 15.04 11.65 -14.51
CA LEU A 7 13.78 11.39 -13.82
C LEU A 7 12.78 10.68 -14.74
N GLU A 8 12.76 11.04 -16.01
CA GLU A 8 11.92 10.42 -17.03
C GLU A 8 12.40 9.00 -17.37
N ALA A 9 13.71 8.79 -17.50
CA ALA A 9 14.30 7.46 -17.68
C ALA A 9 14.00 6.51 -16.50
N LYS A 10 14.05 7.01 -15.26
CA LYS A 10 13.70 6.25 -14.05
C LYS A 10 12.22 5.85 -14.01
N LYS A 11 11.31 6.77 -14.38
CA LYS A 11 9.87 6.47 -14.46
C LYS A 11 9.58 5.39 -15.49
N LYS A 12 10.20 5.46 -16.67
CA LYS A 12 10.03 4.46 -17.73
C LYS A 12 10.53 3.07 -17.32
N ALA A 13 11.68 3.01 -16.64
CA ALA A 13 12.21 1.75 -16.10
C ALA A 13 11.30 1.17 -15.00
N LEU A 14 10.75 2.03 -14.13
CA LEU A 14 9.80 1.64 -13.09
C LEU A 14 8.52 1.06 -13.68
N GLU A 15 7.88 1.74 -14.64
CA GLU A 15 6.66 1.25 -15.30
C GLU A 15 6.88 -0.10 -16.00
N SER A 16 8.03 -0.29 -16.65
CA SER A 16 8.38 -1.58 -17.27
C SER A 16 8.51 -2.69 -16.23
N ALA A 17 9.14 -2.42 -15.09
CA ALA A 17 9.26 -3.40 -14.00
C ALA A 17 7.89 -3.74 -13.38
N ILE A 18 7.01 -2.75 -13.20
CA ILE A 18 5.65 -2.95 -12.70
C ILE A 18 4.87 -3.87 -13.65
N LEU A 19 4.89 -3.59 -14.96
CA LEU A 19 4.25 -4.43 -15.98
C LEU A 19 4.80 -5.88 -16.00
N GLN A 20 6.11 -6.05 -15.79
CA GLN A 20 6.70 -7.38 -15.69
C GLN A 20 6.22 -8.15 -14.45
N ILE A 21 6.04 -7.48 -13.32
CA ILE A 21 5.53 -8.06 -12.08
C ILE A 21 4.05 -8.45 -12.25
N GLU A 22 3.22 -7.55 -12.76
CA GLU A 22 1.79 -7.83 -13.00
C GLU A 22 1.58 -8.99 -13.97
N LYS A 23 2.40 -9.10 -15.02
CA LYS A 23 2.31 -10.21 -15.98
C LYS A 23 2.68 -11.56 -15.35
N ARG A 24 3.60 -11.57 -14.38
CA ARG A 24 4.08 -12.81 -13.73
C ARG A 24 3.19 -13.26 -12.57
N TYR A 25 2.63 -12.33 -11.80
CA TYR A 25 1.94 -12.62 -10.55
C TYR A 25 0.43 -12.29 -10.57
N GLY A 26 -0.04 -11.62 -11.62
CA GLY A 26 -1.45 -11.24 -11.79
C GLY A 26 -1.69 -9.74 -11.58
N LYS A 27 -2.89 -9.29 -11.95
CA LYS A 27 -3.32 -7.90 -11.72
C LYS A 27 -3.49 -7.65 -10.21
N GLY A 28 -3.03 -6.49 -9.75
CA GLY A 28 -3.13 -6.12 -8.34
C GLY A 28 -2.03 -6.68 -7.43
N THR A 29 -1.01 -7.35 -7.98
CA THR A 29 0.17 -7.73 -7.17
C THR A 29 0.97 -6.52 -6.70
N LEU A 30 0.92 -5.41 -7.44
CA LEU A 30 1.61 -4.18 -7.09
C LEU A 30 0.69 -2.99 -7.36
N MET A 31 0.51 -2.16 -6.34
CA MET A 31 -0.35 -0.98 -6.37
C MET A 31 0.27 0.10 -5.49
N THR A 32 -0.04 1.36 -5.79
CA THR A 32 0.41 2.44 -4.90
C THR A 32 -0.43 2.42 -3.64
N LEU A 33 0.21 2.60 -2.49
CA LEU A 33 -0.47 2.60 -1.18
C LEU A 33 -1.56 3.69 -1.08
N SER A 34 -1.48 4.73 -1.93
CA SER A 34 -2.46 5.81 -2.01
C SER A 34 -3.62 5.54 -2.99
N SER A 35 -3.54 4.49 -3.82
CA SER A 35 -4.54 4.19 -4.85
C SER A 35 -5.88 3.76 -4.25
N GLU A 36 -5.84 3.15 -3.06
CA GLU A 36 -7.01 2.87 -2.25
C GLU A 36 -6.77 3.62 -0.95
N GLY A 37 -7.58 4.67 -0.69
CA GLY A 37 -7.43 5.52 0.50
C GLY A 37 -7.22 4.67 1.75
N ILE A 38 -6.32 5.12 2.64
CA ILE A 38 -5.84 4.42 3.85
C ILE A 38 -6.93 3.47 4.36
N LYS A 39 -6.82 2.17 4.04
CA LYS A 39 -7.77 1.18 4.55
C LYS A 39 -7.61 1.21 6.06
N SER A 40 -8.68 1.52 6.77
CA SER A 40 -8.74 1.36 8.22
C SER A 40 -8.31 -0.07 8.52
N VAL A 41 -7.32 -0.24 9.40
CA VAL A 41 -6.88 -1.56 9.83
C VAL A 41 -8.10 -2.28 10.39
N GLU A 42 -8.43 -3.44 9.83
CA GLU A 42 -9.50 -4.27 10.37
C GLU A 42 -9.10 -4.71 11.77
N VAL A 43 -10.03 -4.65 12.72
CA VAL A 43 -9.77 -5.01 14.11
C VAL A 43 -10.82 -5.99 14.61
N ILE A 44 -10.37 -6.97 15.39
CA ILE A 44 -11.22 -7.89 16.13
C ILE A 44 -11.36 -7.36 17.56
N PRO A 45 -12.59 -7.06 18.03
CA PRO A 45 -12.81 -6.63 19.41
C PRO A 45 -12.40 -7.72 20.39
N THR A 46 -11.75 -7.33 21.49
CA THR A 46 -11.34 -8.27 22.54
C THR A 46 -12.52 -8.73 23.41
N GLY A 47 -13.68 -8.06 23.28
CA GLY A 47 -14.88 -8.33 24.09
C GLY A 47 -14.87 -7.63 25.44
N SER A 48 -13.81 -6.89 25.77
CA SER A 48 -13.72 -6.02 26.93
C SER A 48 -13.60 -4.57 26.46
N LEU A 49 -14.63 -3.77 26.74
CA LEU A 49 -14.69 -2.37 26.29
C LEU A 49 -13.50 -1.54 26.84
N SER A 50 -13.08 -1.80 28.07
CA SER A 50 -11.93 -1.10 28.66
C SER A 50 -10.62 -1.41 27.95
N LEU A 51 -10.46 -2.64 27.45
CA LEU A 51 -9.26 -3.07 26.74
C LEU A 51 -9.27 -2.57 25.29
N ASP A 52 -10.42 -2.63 24.61
CA ASP A 52 -10.59 -2.13 23.25
C ASP A 52 -10.30 -0.62 23.16
N ILE A 53 -10.75 0.15 24.17
CA ILE A 53 -10.42 1.58 24.30
C ILE A 53 -8.93 1.79 24.57
N ALA A 54 -8.31 0.98 25.44
CA ALA A 54 -6.89 1.10 25.77
C ALA A 54 -5.97 0.84 24.58
N THR A 55 -6.35 -0.05 23.66
CA THR A 55 -5.63 -0.30 22.40
C THR A 55 -5.67 0.89 21.42
N GLY A 56 -6.54 1.87 21.62
CA GLY A 56 -6.66 3.08 20.78
C GLY A 56 -7.26 2.85 19.39
N ILE A 57 -7.15 1.63 18.85
CA ILE A 57 -7.74 1.20 17.57
C ILE A 57 -9.03 0.38 17.75
N GLY A 58 -9.46 0.10 18.98
CA GLY A 58 -10.71 -0.61 19.27
C GLY A 58 -10.62 -2.13 19.33
N GLY A 59 -9.42 -2.71 19.37
CA GLY A 59 -9.22 -4.15 19.48
C GLY A 59 -7.84 -4.60 18.99
N VAL A 60 -7.74 -5.86 18.58
CA VAL A 60 -6.52 -6.44 17.98
C VAL A 60 -6.63 -6.34 16.45
N PRO A 61 -5.61 -5.82 15.75
CA PRO A 61 -5.62 -5.76 14.29
C PRO A 61 -5.43 -7.14 13.64
#